data_AF-A0A3B8L644-F1
#
_entry.id   AF-A0A3B8L644-F1
#
_cell.length_a   1.000
_cell.length_b   1.000
_cell.length_c   1.000
_cell.angle_alpha   90.00
_cell.angle_beta   90.00
_cell.angle_gamma   90.00
#
_symmetry.space_group_name_H-M   'P 1'
#
loop_
_entity.id
_entity.type
_entity.pdbx_description
1 polymer ?
#
loop_
_entity_poly.entity_id
_entity_poly.type
_entity_poly.pdbx_seq_one_letter_code
_entity_poly.pdbx_strand_id
1 'polypeptide(L)'
;QELRRTIRLFGSFAVSFSFISITTGIFANYKSLLETSGPVGIWTWPLVTIGQLLVALVFAELASRMPLTGYSYQWVTRLAGPAWGWLTGWIAVCFLVIVVPSVDHVIAGVIGHVAGIPADSGWLTAIVCGVIALQALIHVFGVRLANTINSVAVFTEMAGMVGLVVLFGYLAFRDGPSLEILAQPSP
;
A
#
# COMPACT_ATOMS: atom_id res chain seq x y z
N GLN A 1 15.34 -9.98 -27.17
CA GLN A 1 15.29 -10.80 -25.94
C GLN A 1 13.83 -11.02 -25.59
N GLU A 2 13.32 -12.24 -25.71
CA GLU A 2 11.98 -12.58 -25.19
C GLU A 2 12.06 -12.65 -23.66
N LEU A 3 11.22 -11.88 -22.96
CA LEU A 3 11.04 -11.99 -21.53
C LEU A 3 10.51 -13.39 -21.22
N ARG A 4 11.36 -14.26 -20.67
CA ARG A 4 10.92 -15.52 -20.04
C ARG A 4 9.75 -15.18 -19.12
N ARG A 5 8.55 -15.70 -19.41
CA ARG A 5 7.39 -15.65 -18.49
C ARG A 5 7.71 -16.53 -17.28
N THR A 6 8.50 -16.01 -16.34
CA THR A 6 8.89 -16.70 -15.10
C THR A 6 7.85 -16.50 -14.00
N ILE A 7 6.99 -15.49 -14.10
CA ILE A 7 5.99 -15.18 -13.07
C ILE A 7 4.64 -15.80 -13.48
N ARG A 8 4.20 -16.81 -12.72
CA ARG A 8 2.85 -17.40 -12.82
C ARG A 8 1.81 -16.45 -12.24
N LEU A 9 0.53 -16.65 -12.56
CA LEU A 9 -0.60 -15.78 -12.14
C LEU A 9 -0.58 -15.46 -10.63
N PHE A 10 -0.35 -16.48 -9.81
CA PHE A 10 -0.22 -16.32 -8.36
C PHE A 10 1.00 -15.50 -7.94
N GLY A 11 2.12 -15.63 -8.65
CA GLY A 11 3.32 -14.81 -8.40
C GLY A 11 3.07 -13.34 -8.70
N SER A 12 2.34 -13.03 -9.77
CA SER A 12 1.95 -11.63 -10.07
C SER A 12 1.01 -11.07 -9.00
N PHE A 13 0.03 -11.87 -8.56
CA PHE A 13 -0.86 -11.49 -7.46
C PHE A 13 -0.10 -11.23 -6.16
N ALA A 14 0.80 -12.14 -5.77
CA ALA A 14 1.58 -12.00 -4.53
C ALA A 14 2.47 -10.76 -4.54
N VAL A 15 3.09 -10.43 -5.69
CA VAL A 15 3.88 -9.20 -5.84
C VAL A 15 3.01 -7.94 -5.73
N SER A 16 1.83 -7.92 -6.35
CA SER A 16 0.90 -6.80 -6.21
C SER A 16 0.34 -6.65 -4.79
N PHE A 17 0.00 -7.77 -4.15
CA PHE A 17 -0.47 -7.81 -2.76
C PHE A 17 0.59 -7.24 -1.81
N SER A 18 1.85 -7.64 -2.02
CA SER A 18 3.01 -7.13 -1.29
C SER A 18 3.20 -5.63 -1.41
N PHE A 19 2.97 -5.07 -2.60
CA PHE A 19 3.20 -3.66 -2.86
C PHE A 19 2.14 -2.78 -2.19
N ILE A 20 0.91 -3.26 -2.07
CA ILE A 20 -0.21 -2.48 -1.53
C ILE A 20 -0.15 -2.43 0.01
N SER A 21 0.51 -3.38 0.68
CA SER A 21 0.67 -3.49 2.16
C SER A 21 -0.59 -3.02 2.91
N ILE A 22 -1.54 -3.93 3.09
CA ILE A 22 -2.85 -3.62 3.67
C ILE A 22 -2.69 -3.09 5.11
N THR A 23 -1.74 -3.65 5.84
CA THR A 23 -1.44 -3.30 7.23
C THR A 23 -1.09 -1.81 7.34
N THR A 24 -0.13 -1.35 6.52
CA THR A 24 0.30 0.06 6.55
C THR A 24 -0.84 0.98 6.12
N GLY A 25 -1.55 0.63 5.03
CA GLY A 25 -2.64 1.44 4.51
C GLY A 25 -3.79 1.61 5.49
N ILE A 26 -4.27 0.51 6.08
CA ILE A 26 -5.36 0.55 7.06
C ILE A 26 -4.91 1.22 8.34
N PHE A 27 -3.83 0.76 8.99
CA PHE A 27 -3.50 1.30 10.31
C PHE A 27 -3.05 2.77 10.28
N ALA A 28 -2.44 3.25 9.19
CA ALA A 28 -2.08 4.65 9.06
C ALA A 28 -3.31 5.56 8.85
N ASN A 29 -4.27 5.13 8.01
CA ASN A 29 -5.37 6.01 7.58
C ASN A 29 -6.66 5.79 8.37
N TYR A 30 -6.88 4.61 8.95
CA TYR A 30 -8.13 4.28 9.63
C TYR A 30 -8.35 5.10 10.90
N LYS A 31 -7.26 5.49 11.57
CA LYS A 31 -7.33 6.48 12.66
C LYS A 31 -7.93 7.81 12.16
N SER A 32 -7.42 8.34 11.06
CA SER A 32 -7.94 9.58 10.45
C SER A 32 -9.39 9.44 10.00
N LEU A 33 -9.79 8.28 9.46
CA LEU A 33 -11.19 8.00 9.13
C LEU A 33 -12.09 8.11 10.37
N LEU A 34 -11.70 7.47 11.49
CA LEU A 34 -12.46 7.50 12.73
C LEU A 34 -12.51 8.91 13.34
N GLU A 35 -11.42 9.67 13.28
CA GLU A 35 -11.36 11.04 13.80
C GLU A 35 -12.20 12.02 12.99
N THR A 36 -12.25 11.86 11.66
CA THR A 36 -12.95 12.80 10.77
C THR A 36 -14.41 12.45 10.52
N SER A 37 -14.73 11.16 10.45
CA SER A 37 -16.05 10.68 10.06
C SER A 37 -16.73 9.86 11.15
N GLY A 38 -16.01 9.38 12.16
CA GLY A 38 -16.51 8.39 13.10
C GLY A 38 -16.70 7.01 12.45
N PRO A 39 -17.30 6.06 13.18
CA PRO A 39 -17.54 4.71 12.67
C PRO A 39 -18.39 4.63 11.39
N VAL A 40 -19.28 5.60 11.14
CA VAL A 40 -20.06 5.69 9.88
C VAL A 40 -19.17 5.82 8.64
N GLY A 41 -17.92 6.24 8.81
CA GLY A 41 -16.92 6.27 7.75
C GLY A 41 -16.71 4.92 7.05
N ILE A 42 -17.08 3.79 7.66
CA ILE A 42 -16.99 2.45 7.02
C ILE A 42 -17.77 2.37 5.70
N TRP A 43 -18.86 3.14 5.55
CA TRP A 43 -19.68 3.14 4.32
C TRP A 43 -19.00 3.81 3.13
N THR A 44 -17.88 4.50 3.35
CA THR A 44 -17.03 4.99 2.26
C THR A 44 -16.34 3.83 1.53
N TRP A 45 -16.12 2.68 2.20
CA TRP A 45 -15.39 1.56 1.63
C TRP A 45 -16.08 0.93 0.42
N PRO A 46 -17.39 0.58 0.46
CA PRO A 46 -18.09 0.09 -0.73
C PRO A 46 -17.98 1.06 -1.92
N LEU A 47 -18.14 2.36 -1.67
CA LEU A 47 -18.07 3.39 -2.71
C LEU A 47 -16.68 3.46 -3.34
N VAL A 48 -15.63 3.54 -2.51
CA VAL A 48 -14.23 3.58 -2.96
C VAL A 48 -13.85 2.27 -3.66
N THR A 49 -14.34 1.13 -3.18
CA THR A 49 -14.10 -0.18 -3.81
C THR A 49 -14.66 -0.24 -5.22
N ILE A 50 -15.89 0.26 -5.45
CA ILE A 50 -16.47 0.33 -6.79
C ILE A 50 -15.61 1.21 -7.70
N GLY A 51 -15.21 2.40 -7.24
CA GLY A 51 -14.33 3.28 -8.00
C GLY A 51 -13.00 2.61 -8.36
N GLN A 52 -12.38 1.93 -7.40
CA GLN A 52 -11.11 1.22 -7.61
C GLN A 52 -11.25 0.03 -8.56
N LEU A 53 -12.38 -0.68 -8.53
CA LEU A 53 -12.66 -1.77 -9.49
C LEU A 53 -12.79 -1.24 -10.92
N LEU A 54 -13.44 -0.09 -11.11
CA LEU A 54 -13.52 0.54 -12.43
C LEU A 54 -12.13 0.91 -12.97
N VAL A 55 -11.27 1.48 -12.12
CA VAL A 55 -9.87 1.74 -12.47
C VAL A 55 -9.15 0.43 -12.80
N ALA A 56 -9.30 -0.61 -11.99
CA ALA A 56 -8.68 -1.91 -12.24
C ALA A 56 -9.10 -2.52 -13.59
N LEU A 57 -10.37 -2.38 -13.98
CA LEU A 57 -10.86 -2.83 -15.29
C LEU A 57 -10.19 -2.08 -16.45
N VAL A 58 -10.01 -0.76 -16.34
CA VAL A 58 -9.28 0.03 -17.35
C VAL A 58 -7.84 -0.47 -17.49
N PHE A 59 -7.16 -0.72 -16.36
CA PHE A 59 -5.79 -1.23 -16.36
C PHE A 59 -5.70 -2.66 -16.91
N ALA A 60 -6.69 -3.51 -16.63
CA ALA A 60 -6.76 -4.86 -17.18
C ALA A 60 -6.91 -4.83 -18.71
N GLU A 61 -7.78 -3.96 -19.24
CA GLU A 61 -7.97 -3.79 -20.68
C GLU A 61 -6.66 -3.31 -21.35
N LEU A 62 -6.02 -2.27 -20.79
CA LEU A 62 -4.75 -1.74 -21.30
C LEU A 62 -3.62 -2.78 -21.26
N ALA A 63 -3.50 -3.53 -20.16
CA ALA A 63 -2.50 -4.58 -20.01
C ALA A 63 -2.71 -5.73 -20.99
N SER A 64 -3.97 -6.06 -21.32
CA SER A 64 -4.30 -7.11 -22.30
C SER A 64 -3.95 -6.72 -23.74
N ARG A 65 -4.17 -5.45 -24.10
CA ARG A 65 -3.93 -4.93 -25.46
C ARG A 65 -2.49 -4.48 -25.70
N MET A 66 -1.84 -3.96 -24.66
CA MET A 66 -0.49 -3.37 -24.74
C MET A 66 0.42 -3.96 -23.65
N PRO A 67 0.85 -5.23 -23.79
CA PRO A 67 1.71 -5.91 -22.81
C PRO A 67 3.17 -5.43 -22.93
N LEU A 68 3.39 -4.16 -22.60
CA LEU A 68 4.66 -3.46 -22.73
C LEU A 68 5.26 -3.15 -21.35
N THR A 69 6.57 -3.27 -21.24
CA THR A 69 7.32 -2.80 -20.07
C THR A 69 7.32 -1.27 -20.04
N GLY A 70 6.99 -0.66 -18.89
CA GLY A 70 6.92 0.80 -18.72
C GLY A 70 5.52 1.35 -18.42
N TYR A 71 4.52 0.48 -18.22
CA TYR A 71 3.24 0.77 -17.59
C TYR A 71 2.52 2.02 -18.16
N SER A 72 1.99 2.87 -17.28
CA SER A 72 1.23 4.08 -17.59
C SER A 72 1.98 5.05 -18.52
N TYR A 73 3.30 5.21 -18.37
CA TYR A 73 4.10 6.03 -19.29
C TYR A 73 3.95 5.54 -20.74
N GLN A 74 4.13 4.24 -20.97
CA GLN A 74 4.10 3.65 -22.31
C GLN A 74 2.68 3.62 -22.89
N TRP A 75 1.67 3.37 -22.06
CA TRP A 75 0.26 3.40 -22.49
C TRP A 75 -0.17 4.82 -22.87
N VAL A 76 0.09 5.81 -22.01
CA VAL A 76 -0.29 7.20 -22.27
C VAL A 76 0.49 7.77 -23.46
N THR A 77 1.78 7.44 -23.60
CA THR A 77 2.58 7.84 -24.77
C THR A 77 1.94 7.41 -26.09
N ARG A 78 1.35 6.21 -26.14
CA ARG A 78 0.72 5.66 -27.36
C ARG A 78 -0.69 6.19 -27.60
N LEU A 79 -1.45 6.41 -26.53
CA LEU A 79 -2.85 6.83 -26.63
C LEU A 79 -3.01 8.34 -26.79
N ALA A 80 -2.20 9.12 -26.08
CA ALA A 80 -2.31 10.58 -26.01
C ALA A 80 -1.09 11.30 -26.61
N GLY A 81 -0.02 10.59 -26.92
CA GLY A 81 1.21 11.13 -27.52
C GLY A 81 2.35 11.34 -26.52
N PRO A 82 3.58 11.59 -27.01
CA PRO A 82 4.80 11.58 -26.20
C PRO A 82 4.82 12.59 -25.04
N ALA A 83 4.24 13.78 -25.23
CA ALA A 83 4.21 14.81 -24.19
C ALA A 83 3.40 14.36 -22.96
N TRP A 84 2.24 13.75 -23.15
CA TRP A 84 1.40 13.23 -22.07
C TRP A 84 2.02 11.99 -21.40
N GLY A 85 2.72 11.17 -22.19
CA GLY A 85 3.55 10.10 -21.68
C GLY A 85 4.61 10.62 -20.71
N TRP A 86 5.38 11.62 -21.13
CA TRP A 86 6.40 12.28 -20.32
C TRP A 86 5.86 12.85 -19.02
N LEU A 87 4.75 13.58 -19.09
CA LEU A 87 4.07 14.10 -17.90
C LEU A 87 3.67 12.97 -16.94
N THR A 88 3.08 11.89 -17.46
CA THR A 88 2.69 10.72 -16.65
C THR A 88 3.89 10.07 -15.97
N GLY A 89 5.03 9.98 -16.68
CA GLY A 89 6.28 9.50 -16.11
C GLY A 89 6.75 10.34 -14.92
N TRP A 90 6.73 11.66 -15.04
CA TRP A 90 7.08 12.57 -13.94
C TRP A 90 6.13 12.47 -12.76
N ILE A 91 4.83 12.39 -13.00
CA ILE A 91 3.84 12.19 -11.93
C ILE A 91 4.14 10.89 -11.17
N ALA A 92 4.49 9.82 -11.87
CA ALA A 92 4.88 8.56 -11.24
C ALA A 92 6.16 8.69 -10.40
N VAL A 93 7.17 9.42 -10.87
CA VAL A 93 8.39 9.70 -10.10
C VAL A 93 8.08 10.52 -8.85
N CYS A 94 7.31 11.60 -8.97
CA CYS A 94 6.90 12.42 -7.83
C CYS A 94 6.13 11.60 -6.79
N PHE A 95 5.21 10.75 -7.24
CA PHE A 95 4.48 9.83 -6.37
C PHE A 95 5.44 8.93 -5.58
N LEU A 96 6.42 8.31 -6.25
CA LEU A 96 7.40 7.44 -5.58
C LEU A 96 8.29 8.19 -4.59
N VAL A 97 8.70 9.42 -4.91
CA VAL A 97 9.50 10.27 -4.02
C VAL A 97 8.74 10.67 -2.76
N ILE A 98 7.41 10.82 -2.84
CA ILE A 98 6.57 11.16 -1.68
C ILE A 98 6.20 9.92 -0.88
N VAL A 99 5.85 8.81 -1.54
CA VAL A 99 5.30 7.63 -0.87
C VAL A 99 6.33 6.92 0.01
N VAL A 100 7.59 6.84 -0.44
CA VAL A 100 8.65 6.13 0.28
C VAL A 100 8.89 6.74 1.68
N PRO A 101 9.21 8.04 1.82
CA PRO A 101 9.35 8.68 3.13
C PRO A 101 8.06 8.61 3.96
N SER A 102 6.90 8.69 3.32
CA SER A 102 5.60 8.67 4.01
C SER A 102 5.34 7.34 4.71
N VAL A 103 5.67 6.22 4.04
CA VAL A 103 5.60 4.88 4.63
C VAL A 103 6.66 4.71 5.72
N ASP A 104 7.88 5.17 5.49
CA ASP A 104 8.96 5.08 6.47
C ASP A 104 8.67 5.91 7.74
N HIS A 105 7.88 6.99 7.62
CA HIS A 105 7.42 7.77 8.76
C HIS A 105 6.48 6.96 9.68
N VAL A 106 5.69 6.04 9.13
CA VAL A 106 4.86 5.12 9.95
C VAL A 106 5.78 4.19 10.76
N ILE A 107 6.83 3.65 10.13
CA ILE A 107 7.83 2.81 10.79
C ILE A 107 8.55 3.61 11.89
N ALA A 108 8.99 4.83 11.59
CA ALA A 108 9.64 5.71 12.54
C ALA A 108 8.73 6.01 13.75
N GLY A 109 7.43 6.23 13.52
CA GLY A 109 6.46 6.41 14.59
C GLY A 109 6.35 5.20 15.53
N VAL A 110 6.35 3.98 14.98
CA VAL A 110 6.34 2.74 15.78
C VAL A 110 7.64 2.58 16.58
N ILE A 111 8.80 2.77 15.94
CA ILE A 111 10.11 2.70 16.60
C ILE A 111 10.19 3.75 17.71
N GLY A 112 9.78 4.99 17.41
CA GLY A 112 9.77 6.09 18.36
C GLY A 112 8.88 5.80 19.56
N HIS A 113 7.68 5.26 19.33
CA HIS A 113 6.77 4.87 20.41
C HIS A 113 7.38 3.82 21.34
N VAL A 114 8.02 2.78 20.78
CA VAL A 114 8.68 1.71 21.57
C VAL A 114 9.91 2.25 22.31
N ALA A 115 10.65 3.18 21.71
CA ALA A 115 11.84 3.78 22.28
C ALA A 115 11.56 4.97 23.23
N GLY A 116 10.29 5.37 23.41
CA GLY A 116 9.92 6.53 24.22
C GLY A 116 10.33 7.88 23.62
N ILE A 117 10.53 7.94 22.30
CA ILE A 117 10.88 9.17 21.57
C ILE A 117 9.59 9.98 21.33
N PRO A 118 9.56 11.28 21.69
CA PRO A 118 8.43 12.15 21.42
C PRO A 118 8.09 12.25 19.92
N ALA A 119 6.80 12.37 19.60
CA ALA A 119 6.30 12.39 18.22
C ALA A 119 6.74 13.64 17.41
N ASP A 120 7.12 14.71 18.09
CA ASP A 120 7.63 15.97 17.54
C ASP A 120 9.17 16.02 17.48
N SER A 121 9.84 14.95 17.89
CA SER A 121 11.29 14.89 17.91
C SER A 121 11.87 14.81 16.50
N GLY A 122 12.89 15.63 16.21
CA GLY A 122 13.70 15.51 15.00
C GLY A 122 14.39 14.15 14.83
N TRP A 123 14.44 13.33 15.89
CA TRP A 123 14.91 11.95 15.81
C TRP A 123 14.06 11.05 14.92
N LEU A 124 12.76 11.33 14.77
CA LEU A 124 11.93 10.56 13.84
C LEU A 124 12.39 10.74 12.39
N THR A 125 12.74 11.96 11.99
CA THR A 125 13.31 12.25 10.67
C THR A 125 14.63 11.51 10.46
N ALA A 126 15.48 11.46 11.49
CA ALA A 126 16.73 10.70 11.41
C ALA A 126 16.49 9.19 11.23
N ILE A 127 15.47 8.63 11.90
CA ILE A 127 15.05 7.23 11.73
C ILE A 127 14.56 7.00 10.29
N VAL A 128 13.70 7.89 9.75
CA VAL A 128 13.23 7.81 8.36
C VAL A 128 14.42 7.78 7.39
N CYS A 129 15.34 8.73 7.51
CA CYS A 129 16.55 8.76 6.67
C CYS A 129 17.39 7.48 6.80
N GLY A 130 17.50 6.93 8.02
CA GLY A 130 18.19 5.67 8.28
C GLY A 130 17.51 4.47 7.61
N VAL A 131 16.18 4.40 7.64
CA VAL A 131 15.39 3.35 6.98
C VAL A 131 15.55 3.43 5.46
N ILE A 132 15.46 4.63 4.87
CA ILE A 132 15.69 4.85 3.43
C ILE A 132 17.11 4.39 3.04
N ALA A 133 18.12 4.78 3.81
CA ALA A 133 19.50 4.40 3.54
C ALA A 133 19.69 2.87 3.61
N LEU A 134 19.07 2.21 4.60
CA LEU A 134 19.09 0.76 4.72
C LEU A 134 18.42 0.07 3.52
N GLN A 135 17.25 0.55 3.10
CA GLN A 135 16.55 0.05 1.91
C GLN A 135 17.40 0.21 0.65
N ALA A 136 18.05 1.37 0.47
CA ALA A 136 18.96 1.62 -0.63
C ALA A 136 20.15 0.66 -0.62
N LEU A 137 20.76 0.43 0.55
CA LEU A 137 21.86 -0.54 0.71
C LEU A 137 21.41 -1.96 0.33
N ILE A 138 20.25 -2.40 0.78
CA ILE A 138 19.68 -3.72 0.42
C ILE A 138 19.54 -3.84 -1.11
N HIS A 139 19.09 -2.77 -1.78
CA HIS A 139 18.98 -2.76 -3.23
C HIS A 139 20.34 -2.81 -3.93
N VAL A 140 21.36 -2.17 -3.37
CA VAL A 140 22.75 -2.23 -3.90
C VAL A 140 23.33 -3.64 -3.77
N PHE A 141 23.12 -4.34 -2.66
CA PHE A 141 23.63 -5.69 -2.44
C PHE A 141 22.88 -6.78 -3.23
N GLY A 142 21.68 -6.48 -3.72
CA GLY A 142 21.05 -7.26 -4.78
C GLY A 142 19.53 -7.39 -4.63
N VAL A 143 18.83 -7.16 -5.74
CA VAL A 143 17.36 -7.25 -5.86
C VAL A 143 16.80 -8.61 -5.40
N ARG A 144 17.60 -9.69 -5.45
CA ARG A 144 17.18 -11.01 -4.96
C ARG A 144 16.94 -11.03 -3.45
N LEU A 145 17.78 -10.35 -2.67
CA LEU A 145 17.61 -10.25 -1.23
C LEU A 145 16.35 -9.46 -0.88
N ALA A 146 16.15 -8.31 -1.55
CA ALA A 146 14.92 -7.52 -1.42
C ALA A 146 13.67 -8.36 -1.73
N ASN A 147 13.69 -9.15 -2.80
CA ASN A 147 12.58 -10.01 -3.18
C ASN A 147 12.28 -11.10 -2.13
N THR A 148 13.31 -11.71 -1.54
CA THR A 148 13.11 -12.71 -0.47
C THR A 148 12.52 -12.08 0.78
N ILE A 149 13.06 -10.96 1.23
CA ILE A 149 12.52 -10.20 2.38
C ILE A 149 11.05 -9.86 2.14
N ASN A 150 10.75 -9.33 0.96
CA ASN A 150 9.41 -8.92 0.58
C ASN A 150 8.44 -10.12 0.55
N SER A 151 8.88 -11.27 0.03
CA SER A 151 8.07 -12.49 0.01
C SER A 151 7.73 -12.98 1.42
N VAL A 152 8.70 -12.98 2.35
CA VAL A 152 8.48 -13.36 3.75
C VAL A 152 7.54 -12.37 4.45
N ALA A 153 7.71 -11.06 4.20
CA ALA A 153 6.85 -10.02 4.73
C ALA A 153 5.39 -10.25 4.32
N VAL A 154 5.12 -10.57 3.05
CA VAL A 154 3.77 -10.88 2.55
C VAL A 154 3.13 -12.04 3.29
N PHE A 155 3.85 -13.15 3.46
CA PHE A 155 3.29 -14.31 4.15
C PHE A 155 2.96 -13.99 5.61
N THR A 156 3.85 -13.23 6.26
CA THR A 156 3.65 -12.79 7.65
C THR A 156 2.45 -11.85 7.75
N GLU A 157 2.34 -10.89 6.83
CA GLU A 157 1.22 -9.96 6.74
C GLU A 157 -0.09 -10.68 6.50
N MET A 158 -0.13 -11.60 5.53
CA MET A 158 -1.32 -12.37 5.21
C MET A 158 -1.77 -13.22 6.40
N ALA A 159 -0.84 -13.84 7.13
CA ALA A 159 -1.15 -14.58 8.35
C ALA A 159 -1.70 -13.66 9.46
N GLY A 160 -1.06 -12.51 9.69
CA GLY A 160 -1.51 -11.51 10.65
C GLY A 160 -2.91 -10.97 10.33
N MET A 161 -3.18 -10.68 9.07
CA MET A 161 -4.47 -10.19 8.61
C MET A 161 -5.59 -11.22 8.81
N VAL A 162 -5.36 -12.47 8.40
CA VAL A 162 -6.32 -13.56 8.64
C VAL A 162 -6.56 -13.73 10.15
N GLY A 163 -5.50 -13.67 10.96
CA GLY A 163 -5.61 -13.73 12.42
C GLY A 163 -6.47 -12.62 13.00
N LEU A 164 -6.26 -11.37 12.58
CA LEU A 164 -7.04 -10.21 13.03
C LEU A 164 -8.51 -10.31 12.61
N VAL A 165 -8.78 -10.73 11.37
CA VAL A 165 -10.16 -10.92 10.88
C VAL A 165 -10.88 -11.99 11.70
N VAL A 166 -10.22 -13.12 11.98
CA VAL A 166 -10.80 -14.19 12.81
C VAL A 166 -11.02 -13.72 14.24
N LEU A 167 -10.04 -13.04 14.83
CA LEU A 167 -10.13 -12.51 16.19
C LEU A 167 -11.28 -11.51 16.34
N PHE A 168 -11.33 -10.48 15.50
CA PHE A 168 -12.38 -9.48 15.56
C PHE A 168 -13.75 -10.05 15.19
N GLY A 169 -13.81 -10.96 14.23
CA GLY A 169 -15.03 -11.71 13.91
C GLY A 169 -15.54 -12.48 15.13
N TYR A 170 -14.67 -13.22 15.82
CA TYR A 170 -15.02 -13.94 17.04
C TYR A 170 -15.51 -13.00 18.15
N LEU A 171 -14.82 -11.88 18.40
CA LEU A 171 -15.23 -10.88 19.39
C LEU A 171 -16.60 -10.28 19.05
N ALA A 172 -16.84 -9.95 17.78
CA ALA A 172 -18.13 -9.46 17.32
C ALA A 172 -19.26 -10.48 17.55
N PHE A 173 -19.01 -11.77 17.29
CA PHE A 173 -19.99 -12.83 17.58
C PHE A 173 -20.23 -13.05 19.08
N ARG A 174 -19.18 -12.91 19.90
CA ARG A 174 -19.25 -13.11 21.35
C ARG A 174 -19.97 -11.97 22.05
N ASP A 175 -19.59 -10.74 21.73
CA ASP A 175 -20.00 -9.55 22.47
C ASP A 175 -21.26 -8.90 21.87
N GLY A 176 -21.63 -9.25 20.62
CA GLY A 176 -22.84 -8.79 19.94
C GLY A 176 -22.97 -7.27 19.90
N PRO A 177 -21.95 -6.50 19.45
CA PRO A 177 -22.02 -5.05 19.43
C PRO A 177 -23.19 -4.58 18.57
N SER A 178 -23.86 -3.50 18.99
CA SER A 178 -24.98 -2.95 18.24
C SER A 178 -24.51 -2.43 16.88
N LEU A 179 -25.23 -2.79 15.82
CA LEU A 179 -24.94 -2.29 14.47
C LEU A 179 -25.16 -0.77 14.34
N GLU A 180 -25.85 -0.17 15.31
CA GLU A 180 -26.02 1.27 15.45
C GLU A 180 -24.68 2.02 15.53
N ILE A 181 -23.62 1.36 16.02
CA ILE A 181 -22.28 1.95 16.00
C ILE A 181 -21.87 2.36 14.58
N LEU A 182 -22.26 1.60 13.54
CA LEU A 182 -21.92 1.87 12.14
C LEU A 182 -22.66 3.07 11.55
N ALA A 183 -23.61 3.66 12.30
CA ALA A 183 -24.31 4.88 11.91
C ALA A 183 -23.84 6.10 12.72
N GLN A 184 -22.94 5.92 13.69
CA GLN A 184 -22.46 7.01 14.53
C GLN A 184 -21.48 7.91 13.77
N PRO A 185 -21.74 9.23 13.67
CA PRO A 185 -20.78 10.19 13.14
C PRO A 185 -19.63 10.41 14.13
N SER A 186 -18.64 11.19 13.73
CA SER A 186 -17.59 11.66 14.65
C SER A 186 -18.22 12.40 15.84
N PRO A 187 -17.63 12.30 17.04
CA PRO A 187 -18.03 13.12 18.19
C PRO A 187 -17.88 14.63 17.92
#